data_AF-A0A6P3ERV3-F1
#
_entry.id   AF-A0A6P3ERV3-F1
#
_cell.length_a   1.000
_cell.length_b   1.000
_cell.length_c   1.000
_cell.angle_alpha   90.00
_cell.angle_beta   90.00
_cell.angle_gamma   90.00
#
_symmetry.space_group_name_H-M   'P 1'
#
loop_
_entity.id
_entity.type
_entity.pdbx_description
1 polymer ?
#
loop_
_entity_poly.entity_id
_entity_poly.type
_entity_poly.pdbx_seq_one_letter_code
_entity_poly.pdbx_strand_id
1 'polypeptide(L)'
;AACLLPGPGARPEVEALDASLEDLLARVDEFVGMLEMIRGDSSHVVSEGVPRIHAKAAEMRRIYGRIDKLEAFVRMVGGRVARMEEQVARAEAELGTLPRAFRKLLHTISAPSLFSKSSPTRTPRAAYEPPVLFRTEDHFPCCSDRPQL
;
A
#
# COMPACT_ATOMS: atom_id res chain seq x y z
N ALA A 1 47.17 23.12 90.97
CA ALA A 1 46.43 23.83 89.91
C ALA A 1 46.32 22.88 88.72
N ALA A 2 45.12 22.42 88.40
CA ALA A 2 44.90 21.45 87.33
C ALA A 2 45.01 22.15 85.98
N CYS A 3 45.88 21.65 85.11
CA CYS A 3 45.96 22.04 83.71
C CYS A 3 44.72 21.53 82.97
N LEU A 4 43.93 22.46 82.43
CA LEU A 4 42.82 22.16 81.53
C LEU A 4 43.42 21.77 80.17
N LEU A 5 43.38 20.47 79.85
CA LEU A 5 43.61 19.98 78.50
C LEU A 5 42.40 20.35 77.62
N PRO A 6 42.58 20.77 76.36
CA PRO A 6 41.48 20.86 75.42
C PRO A 6 40.98 19.44 75.16
N GLY A 7 39.70 19.17 75.44
CA GLY A 7 39.07 17.89 75.14
C GLY A 7 39.08 17.59 73.62
N PRO A 8 38.87 16.33 73.22
CA PRO A 8 38.85 15.92 71.82
C PRO A 8 37.54 16.42 71.18
N GLY A 9 37.48 17.72 70.87
CA GLY A 9 36.45 18.29 70.01
C GLY A 9 36.91 18.15 68.56
N ALA A 10 36.11 17.47 67.74
CA ALA A 10 36.30 17.46 66.30
C ALA A 10 36.42 18.91 65.80
N ARG A 11 37.39 19.16 64.92
CA ARG A 11 37.58 20.49 64.34
C ARG A 11 36.41 20.76 63.40
N PRO A 12 35.77 21.93 63.45
CA PRO A 12 34.58 22.25 62.64
C PRO A 12 34.84 22.14 61.13
N GLU A 13 36.09 22.29 60.67
CA GLU A 13 36.43 22.04 59.26
C GLU A 13 36.32 20.56 58.86
N VAL A 14 36.60 19.64 59.79
CA VAL A 14 36.48 18.19 59.56
C VAL A 14 35.02 17.78 59.48
N GLU A 15 34.17 18.30 60.37
CA GLU A 15 32.73 18.03 60.34
C GLU A 15 32.05 18.58 59.07
N ALA A 16 32.46 19.77 58.61
CA ALA A 16 31.97 20.33 57.36
C ALA A 16 32.40 19.51 56.14
N LEU A 17 33.63 18.98 56.16
CA LEU A 17 34.12 18.08 55.11
C LEU A 17 33.33 16.76 55.11
N ASP A 18 33.12 16.14 56.28
CA ASP A 18 32.35 14.91 56.41
C ASP A 18 30.92 15.10 55.90
N ALA A 19 30.25 16.19 56.28
CA ALA A 19 28.92 16.52 55.76
C ALA A 19 28.89 16.70 54.23
N SER A 20 29.94 17.31 53.65
CA SER A 20 30.06 17.45 52.19
C SER A 20 30.30 16.13 51.48
N LEU A 21 31.03 15.20 52.11
CA LEU A 21 31.26 13.86 51.58
C LEU A 21 29.97 13.05 51.59
N GLU A 22 29.21 13.10 52.68
CA GLU A 22 27.90 12.44 52.77
C GLU A 22 26.91 12.97 51.72
N ASP A 23 26.86 14.29 51.48
CA ASP A 23 26.03 14.86 50.39
C ASP A 23 26.49 14.38 49.01
N LEU A 24 27.81 14.29 48.78
CA LEU A 24 28.35 13.78 47.52
C LEU A 24 28.04 12.30 47.33
N LEU A 25 28.17 11.48 48.37
CA LEU A 25 27.83 10.06 48.33
C LEU A 25 26.34 9.86 48.01
N ALA A 26 25.45 10.62 48.66
CA ALA A 26 24.02 10.59 48.38
C ALA A 26 23.71 10.97 46.91
N ARG A 27 24.40 11.98 46.36
CA ARG A 27 24.25 12.35 44.94
C ARG A 27 24.75 11.26 44.00
N VAL A 28 25.84 10.57 44.34
CA VAL A 28 26.35 9.45 43.55
C VAL A 28 25.33 8.31 43.51
N ASP A 29 24.71 7.97 44.65
CA ASP A 29 23.65 6.96 44.70
C ASP A 29 22.44 7.34 43.84
N GLU A 30 22.06 8.63 43.84
CA GLU A 30 21.00 9.14 42.96
C GLU A 30 21.38 8.99 41.47
N PHE A 31 22.63 9.34 41.09
CA PHE A 31 23.12 9.15 39.72
C PHE A 31 23.12 7.68 39.30
N VAL A 32 23.51 6.77 40.20
CA VAL A 32 23.45 5.33 39.94
C VAL A 32 22.00 4.89 39.70
N GLY A 33 21.06 5.38 40.51
CA GLY A 33 19.63 5.12 40.32
C GLY A 33 19.12 5.60 38.95
N MET A 34 19.49 6.83 38.56
CA MET A 34 19.14 7.37 37.23
C MET A 34 19.74 6.56 36.08
N LEU A 35 20.99 6.10 36.22
CA LEU A 35 21.66 5.29 35.20
C LEU A 35 20.97 3.92 35.03
N GLU A 36 20.58 3.27 36.12
CA GLU A 36 19.85 1.99 36.02
C GLU A 36 18.47 2.17 35.39
N MET A 37 17.76 3.27 35.67
CA MET A 37 16.51 3.60 34.98
C MET A 37 16.72 3.78 33.47
N ILE A 38 17.69 4.60 33.06
CA ILE A 38 18.01 4.83 31.64
C ILE A 38 18.42 3.52 30.96
N ARG A 39 19.21 2.68 31.64
CA ARG A 39 19.65 1.39 31.13
C ARG A 39 18.48 0.43 30.95
N GLY A 40 17.58 0.38 31.92
CA GLY A 40 16.34 -0.40 31.86
C GLY A 40 15.46 0.01 30.69
N ASP A 41 15.20 1.31 30.55
CA ASP A 41 14.39 1.87 29.47
C ASP A 41 15.02 1.59 28.09
N SER A 42 16.32 1.82 27.97
CA SER A 42 17.07 1.54 26.74
C SER A 42 17.00 0.05 26.37
N SER A 43 17.18 -0.82 27.37
CA SER A 43 17.06 -2.27 27.18
C SER A 43 15.67 -2.63 26.70
N HIS A 44 14.60 -2.10 27.31
CA HIS A 44 13.22 -2.37 26.91
C HIS A 44 12.89 -1.85 25.50
N VAL A 45 13.35 -0.65 25.14
CA VAL A 45 13.17 -0.11 23.79
C VAL A 45 13.85 -1.00 22.75
N VAL A 46 15.06 -1.48 23.02
CA VAL A 46 15.82 -2.33 22.10
C VAL A 46 15.23 -3.75 22.04
N SER A 47 14.83 -4.32 23.17
CA SER A 47 14.33 -5.70 23.22
C SER A 47 12.89 -5.84 22.72
N GLU A 48 12.03 -4.86 23.01
CA GLU A 48 10.60 -4.94 22.70
C GLU A 48 10.18 -3.89 21.66
N GLY A 49 10.58 -2.63 21.86
CA GLY A 49 10.15 -1.51 21.02
C GLY A 49 10.56 -1.66 19.56
N VAL A 50 11.85 -1.85 19.31
CA VAL A 50 12.41 -1.97 17.95
C VAL A 50 11.83 -3.16 17.19
N PRO A 51 11.77 -4.39 17.75
CA PRO A 51 11.15 -5.53 17.06
C PRO A 51 9.67 -5.30 16.76
N ARG A 52 8.91 -4.69 17.68
CA ARG A 52 7.49 -4.37 17.45
C ARG A 52 7.29 -3.38 16.30
N ILE A 53 8.11 -2.33 16.24
CA ILE A 53 8.10 -1.37 15.12
C ILE A 53 8.45 -2.08 13.81
N HIS A 54 9.48 -2.92 13.81
CA HIS A 54 9.87 -3.67 12.61
C HIS A 54 8.77 -4.62 12.13
N ALA A 55 8.10 -5.33 13.04
CA ALA A 55 6.98 -6.19 12.73
C ALA A 55 5.81 -5.41 12.10
N LYS A 56 5.49 -4.24 12.66
CA LYS A 56 4.45 -3.35 12.09
C LYS A 56 4.84 -2.79 10.73
N ALA A 57 6.10 -2.40 10.54
CA ALA A 57 6.60 -1.97 9.23
C ALA A 57 6.50 -3.10 8.18
N ALA A 58 6.75 -4.35 8.58
CA ALA A 58 6.58 -5.51 7.70
C ALA A 58 5.11 -5.75 7.33
N GLU A 59 4.18 -5.57 8.26
CA GLU A 59 2.73 -5.62 8.00
C GLU A 59 2.32 -4.53 6.99
N MET A 60 2.78 -3.30 7.19
CA MET A 60 2.52 -2.19 6.25
C MET A 60 3.03 -2.49 4.84
N ARG A 61 4.23 -3.07 4.70
CA ARG A 61 4.76 -3.49 3.39
C ARG A 61 3.84 -4.47 2.66
N ARG A 62 3.19 -5.39 3.39
CA ARG A 62 2.22 -6.32 2.79
C ARG A 62 0.97 -5.60 2.31
N ILE A 63 0.49 -4.62 3.07
CA ILE A 63 -0.68 -3.81 2.70
C ILE A 63 -0.37 -2.99 1.43
N TYR A 64 0.78 -2.30 1.38
CA TYR A 64 1.19 -1.58 0.18
C TYR A 64 1.32 -2.50 -1.03
N GLY A 65 1.89 -3.70 -0.88
CA GLY A 65 1.94 -4.68 -1.97
C GLY A 65 0.56 -5.14 -2.46
N ARG A 66 -0.49 -5.11 -1.62
CA ARG A 66 -1.88 -5.36 -2.05
C ARG A 66 -2.45 -4.17 -2.82
N ILE A 67 -2.14 -2.95 -2.39
CA ILE A 67 -2.55 -1.72 -3.08
C ILE A 67 -1.92 -1.67 -4.47
N ASP A 68 -0.62 -1.94 -4.61
CA ASP A 68 0.07 -1.93 -5.90
C ASP A 68 -0.54 -2.92 -6.89
N LYS A 69 -0.88 -4.13 -6.41
CA LYS A 69 -1.55 -5.16 -7.22
C LYS A 69 -2.93 -4.70 -7.68
N LEU A 70 -3.69 -4.06 -6.79
CA LEU A 70 -5.01 -3.51 -7.12
C LEU A 70 -4.88 -2.38 -8.16
N GLU A 71 -3.91 -1.50 -8.01
CA GLU A 71 -3.67 -0.42 -8.96
C GLU A 71 -3.29 -0.96 -10.35
N ALA A 72 -2.40 -1.95 -10.40
CA ALA A 72 -2.04 -2.65 -11.63
C ALA A 72 -3.25 -3.31 -12.30
N PHE A 73 -4.11 -3.92 -11.50
CA PHE A 73 -5.34 -4.52 -11.97
C PHE A 73 -6.31 -3.48 -12.55
N VAL A 74 -6.56 -2.37 -11.85
CA VAL A 74 -7.44 -1.29 -12.33
C VAL A 74 -6.91 -0.70 -13.64
N ARG A 75 -5.59 -0.50 -13.74
CA ARG A 75 -4.94 -0.02 -14.97
C ARG A 75 -5.16 -0.98 -16.14
N MET A 76 -5.03 -2.28 -15.90
CA MET A 76 -5.27 -3.31 -16.91
C MET A 76 -6.73 -3.30 -17.38
N VAL A 77 -7.70 -3.23 -16.46
CA VAL A 77 -9.13 -3.14 -16.80
C VAL A 77 -9.42 -1.87 -17.60
N GLY A 78 -8.89 -0.71 -17.17
CA GLY A 78 -9.04 0.55 -17.89
C GLY A 78 -8.52 0.46 -19.33
N GLY A 79 -7.36 -0.17 -19.54
CA GLY A 79 -6.82 -0.42 -20.88
C GLY A 79 -7.68 -1.34 -21.74
N ARG A 80 -8.32 -2.37 -21.14
CA ARG A 80 -9.26 -3.25 -21.84
C ARG A 80 -10.54 -2.50 -22.25
N VAL A 81 -11.09 -1.68 -21.36
CA VAL A 81 -12.29 -0.87 -21.64
C VAL A 81 -12.01 0.14 -22.75
N ALA A 82 -10.90 0.88 -22.70
CA ALA A 82 -10.54 1.84 -23.75
C ALA A 82 -10.41 1.18 -25.14
N ARG A 83 -9.85 -0.03 -25.21
CA ARG A 83 -9.79 -0.81 -26.47
C ARG A 83 -11.18 -1.23 -26.96
N MET A 84 -12.05 -1.64 -26.04
CA MET A 84 -13.43 -1.98 -26.37
C MET A 84 -14.19 -0.76 -26.89
N GLU A 85 -14.05 0.40 -26.25
CA GLU A 85 -14.65 1.66 -26.70
C GLU A 85 -14.18 2.03 -28.12
N GLU A 86 -12.89 1.89 -28.40
CA GLU A 86 -12.35 2.13 -29.75
C GLU A 86 -12.93 1.16 -30.80
N GLN A 87 -13.05 -0.12 -30.47
CA GLN A 87 -13.67 -1.11 -31.35
C GLN A 87 -15.15 -0.80 -31.64
N VAL A 88 -15.91 -0.40 -30.60
CA VAL A 88 -17.30 0.01 -30.74
C VAL A 88 -17.41 1.26 -31.61
N ALA A 89 -16.60 2.29 -31.36
CA ALA A 89 -16.59 3.52 -32.15
C ALA A 89 -16.26 3.25 -33.64
N ARG A 90 -15.31 2.35 -33.93
CA ARG A 90 -15.00 1.93 -35.30
C ARG A 90 -16.19 1.21 -35.96
N ALA A 91 -16.81 0.27 -35.25
CA ALA A 91 -17.98 -0.45 -35.75
C ALA A 91 -19.17 0.49 -36.01
N GLU A 92 -19.40 1.47 -35.14
CA GLU A 92 -20.42 2.51 -35.32
C GLU A 92 -20.11 3.42 -36.52
N ALA A 93 -18.85 3.79 -36.74
CA ALA A 93 -18.44 4.58 -37.90
C ALA A 93 -18.68 3.81 -39.22
N GLU A 94 -18.32 2.53 -39.28
CA GLU A 94 -18.60 1.66 -40.42
C GLU A 94 -20.11 1.49 -40.63
N LEU A 95 -20.87 1.21 -39.57
CA LEU A 95 -22.32 1.03 -39.66
C LEU A 95 -23.08 2.34 -39.93
N GLY A 96 -22.57 3.50 -39.52
CA GLY A 96 -23.18 4.82 -39.73
C GLY A 96 -22.85 5.43 -41.10
N THR A 97 -21.72 5.04 -41.70
CA THR A 97 -21.36 5.42 -43.08
C THR A 97 -22.10 4.57 -44.13
N LEU A 98 -22.42 3.31 -43.81
CA LEU A 98 -23.11 2.38 -44.72
C LEU A 98 -24.54 2.84 -45.16
N PRO A 99 -25.44 3.38 -44.31
CA PRO A 99 -26.79 3.77 -44.70
C PRO A 99 -26.84 4.88 -45.75
N ARG A 100 -25.87 5.80 -45.74
CA ARG A 100 -25.86 6.95 -46.67
C ARG A 100 -25.33 6.58 -48.05
N ALA A 101 -24.33 5.70 -48.12
CA ALA A 101 -23.82 5.17 -49.38
C ALA A 101 -24.83 4.24 -50.06
N PHE A 102 -25.51 3.37 -49.29
CA PHE A 102 -26.56 2.50 -49.80
C PHE A 102 -27.81 3.27 -50.25
N ARG A 103 -28.21 4.35 -49.56
CA ARG A 103 -29.29 5.22 -50.06
C ARG A 103 -28.94 5.86 -51.41
N LYS A 104 -27.72 6.35 -51.60
CA LYS A 104 -27.28 6.92 -52.90
C LYS A 104 -27.30 5.89 -54.04
N LEU A 105 -26.91 4.64 -53.75
CA LEU A 105 -26.97 3.52 -54.69
C LEU A 105 -28.40 3.04 -54.98
N LEU A 106 -29.30 3.06 -54.00
CA LEU A 106 -30.71 2.73 -54.18
C LEU A 106 -31.46 3.83 -54.94
N HIS A 107 -31.08 5.10 -54.79
CA HIS A 107 -31.66 6.20 -55.58
C HIS A 107 -31.22 6.20 -57.05
N THR A 108 -30.15 5.50 -57.41
CA THR A 108 -29.72 5.32 -58.80
C THR A 108 -30.34 4.09 -59.47
N ILE A 109 -31.05 3.25 -58.72
CA ILE A 109 -31.66 2.01 -59.22
C ILE A 109 -33.15 2.02 -58.86
N SER A 110 -33.92 2.86 -59.55
CA SER A 110 -35.38 2.79 -59.54
C SER A 110 -35.86 2.24 -60.89
N ALA A 111 -35.94 0.89 -60.96
CA ALA A 111 -36.75 -0.04 -61.79
C ALA A 111 -36.87 0.15 -63.34
N PRO A 112 -37.01 -0.93 -64.17
CA PRO A 112 -37.77 -2.15 -63.85
C PRO A 112 -37.21 -3.52 -64.33
N SER A 113 -37.71 -4.56 -63.63
CA SER A 113 -38.09 -5.92 -64.07
C SER A 113 -37.11 -6.83 -64.85
N LEU A 114 -37.20 -8.12 -64.49
CA LEU A 114 -36.91 -9.34 -65.28
C LEU A 114 -35.50 -10.00 -65.18
N PHE A 115 -35.54 -11.20 -64.58
CA PHE A 115 -34.70 -12.39 -64.78
C PHE A 115 -33.25 -12.51 -64.23
N SER A 116 -33.12 -13.61 -63.45
CA SER A 116 -32.03 -14.59 -63.42
C SER A 116 -30.91 -14.46 -62.38
N LYS A 117 -30.80 -15.55 -61.60
CA LYS A 117 -29.64 -16.13 -60.93
C LYS A 117 -28.33 -15.31 -60.94
N SER A 118 -27.97 -14.79 -59.79
CA SER A 118 -26.67 -15.09 -59.16
C SER A 118 -26.74 -14.71 -57.68
N SER A 119 -26.34 -15.64 -56.81
CA SER A 119 -26.16 -15.36 -55.39
C SER A 119 -25.01 -14.34 -55.25
N PRO A 120 -25.18 -13.22 -54.53
CA PRO A 120 -24.06 -12.33 -54.31
C PRO A 120 -23.12 -13.04 -53.33
N THR A 121 -21.89 -13.27 -53.76
CA THR A 121 -20.78 -13.67 -52.90
C THR A 121 -20.76 -12.73 -51.71
N ARG A 122 -21.20 -13.24 -50.55
CA ARG A 122 -21.13 -12.56 -49.27
C ARG A 122 -19.65 -12.26 -49.05
N THR A 123 -19.24 -11.00 -49.18
CA THR A 123 -17.98 -10.55 -48.61
C THR A 123 -17.92 -11.08 -47.19
N PRO A 124 -16.80 -11.69 -46.76
CA PRO A 124 -16.71 -12.19 -45.40
C PRO A 124 -16.85 -10.97 -44.50
N ARG A 125 -18.06 -10.74 -43.96
CA ARG A 125 -18.24 -9.96 -42.74
C ARG A 125 -17.17 -10.51 -41.83
N ALA A 126 -16.22 -9.66 -41.42
CA ALA A 126 -15.26 -10.01 -40.38
C ALA A 126 -16.07 -10.71 -39.29
N ALA A 127 -15.82 -12.01 -39.12
CA ALA A 127 -16.62 -12.81 -38.22
C ALA A 127 -16.52 -12.12 -36.86
N TYR A 128 -17.68 -11.75 -36.30
CA TYR A 128 -17.71 -11.13 -34.98
C TYR A 128 -17.10 -12.13 -34.00
N GLU A 129 -15.89 -11.83 -33.53
CA GLU A 129 -15.25 -12.56 -32.46
C GLU A 129 -15.64 -11.86 -31.16
N PRO A 130 -16.38 -12.54 -30.26
CA PRO A 130 -16.78 -11.94 -28.99
C PRO A 130 -15.53 -11.54 -28.20
N PRO A 131 -15.46 -10.30 -27.68
CA PRO A 131 -14.35 -9.91 -26.82
C PRO A 131 -14.36 -10.77 -25.56
N VAL A 132 -13.18 -11.21 -25.14
CA VAL A 132 -13.01 -11.99 -23.91
C VAL A 132 -13.46 -11.12 -22.74
N LEU A 133 -14.56 -11.53 -22.10
CA LEU A 133 -15.14 -10.80 -20.99
C LEU A 133 -14.25 -10.92 -19.75
N PHE A 134 -14.13 -9.81 -19.03
CA PHE A 134 -13.41 -9.75 -17.78
C PHE A 134 -14.09 -10.63 -16.72
N ARG A 135 -13.34 -11.54 -16.11
CA ARG A 135 -13.78 -12.35 -14.97
C ARG A 135 -12.96 -11.98 -13.75
N THR A 136 -13.64 -11.66 -12.66
CA THR A 136 -12.99 -11.22 -11.41
C THR A 136 -12.23 -12.39 -10.78
N GLU A 137 -12.76 -13.58 -10.94
CA GLU A 137 -12.25 -14.85 -10.42
C GLU A 137 -10.83 -15.18 -10.92
N ASP A 138 -10.46 -14.76 -12.13
CA ASP A 138 -9.15 -15.03 -12.74
C ASP A 138 -8.02 -14.19 -12.12
N HIS A 139 -8.37 -13.09 -11.46
CA HIS A 139 -7.42 -12.10 -10.93
C HIS A 139 -7.43 -12.02 -9.40
N PHE A 140 -8.53 -12.44 -8.78
CA PHE A 140 -8.69 -12.56 -7.33
C PHE A 140 -9.15 -13.97 -6.99
N PRO A 141 -8.26 -14.99 -7.01
CA PRO A 141 -8.60 -16.28 -6.47
C PRO A 141 -9.04 -16.06 -5.02
N CYS A 142 -10.26 -16.49 -4.67
CA CYS A 142 -10.76 -16.37 -3.30
C CYS A 142 -9.68 -16.92 -2.37
N CYS A 143 -9.06 -16.07 -1.55
CA CYS A 143 -8.21 -16.54 -0.48
C CYS A 143 -9.09 -17.42 0.42
N SER A 144 -9.00 -18.73 0.25
CA SER A 144 -9.48 -19.70 1.22
C SER A 144 -8.56 -19.70 2.44
N ASP A 145 -8.33 -18.52 3.02
CA ASP A 145 -7.90 -18.40 4.41
C ASP A 145 -9.17 -18.54 5.25
N ARG A 146 -9.69 -19.78 5.33
CA ARG A 146 -10.51 -20.14 6.48
C ARG A 146 -9.61 -19.95 7.71
N PRO A 147 -10.03 -19.17 8.72
CA PRO A 147 -9.38 -19.24 10.01
C PRO A 147 -9.45 -20.70 10.46
N GLN A 148 -8.31 -21.36 10.60
CA GLN A 148 -8.27 -22.61 11.36
C GLN A 148 -8.51 -22.19 12.81
N LEU A 149 -9.71 -22.51 13.29
CA LEU A 149 -10.09 -22.53 14.71
C LEU A 149 -9.17 -23.48 15.48
#